data_AF-A0A439KK40-F1
#
_entry.id   AF-A0A439KK40-F1
#
_cell.length_a   1.000
_cell.length_b   1.000
_cell.length_c   1.000
_cell.angle_alpha   90.00
_cell.angle_beta   90.00
_cell.angle_gamma   90.00
#
_symmetry.space_group_name_H-M   'P 1'
#
loop_
_entity.id
_entity.type
_entity.pdbx_description
1 polymer ?
#
loop_
_entity_poly.entity_id
_entity_poly.type
_entity_poly.pdbx_seq_one_letter_code
_entity_poly.pdbx_strand_id
1 'polypeptide(L)'
;KLASVRIPSADLETLQRNIVLSHAAGIGEPMPVAVCRLMMALKLASLAQGASGVRPQTIELLEAMLANDVIPVVPAQGSVGASGDLAPLSHMTAVMIGVGECFTPHGRFPAKVAFVSHGLEPVTLGAKEGLALLNGTQFSTAYALAALFDAEVLYQSALVAGALSTDAAKGSDAPFDPRIHLLRKHPGQIETAEA
;
A
#
# COMPACT_ATOMS: atom_id res chain seq x y z
N LYS A 1 -2.41 12.85 24.15
CA LYS A 1 -2.09 13.75 25.29
C LYS A 1 -0.68 14.39 25.21
N LEU A 2 0.10 14.19 24.14
CA LEU A 2 1.46 14.78 24.00
C LEU A 2 1.56 15.93 22.97
N ALA A 3 0.49 16.20 22.20
CA ALA A 3 0.52 17.18 21.10
C ALA A 3 0.80 18.63 21.53
N SER A 4 0.62 18.97 22.82
CA SER A 4 0.90 20.30 23.37
C SER A 4 2.31 20.47 23.93
N VAL A 5 3.13 19.40 23.95
CA VAL A 5 4.50 19.46 24.47
C VAL A 5 5.40 20.09 23.41
N ARG A 6 6.07 21.20 23.77
CA ARG A 6 7.06 21.83 22.89
C ARG A 6 8.37 21.04 22.91
N ILE A 7 8.92 20.79 21.73
CA ILE A 7 10.18 20.08 21.56
C ILE A 7 11.25 21.08 21.11
N PRO A 8 12.42 21.14 21.79
CA PRO A 8 13.53 21.97 21.36
C PRO A 8 14.01 21.60 19.96
N SER A 9 14.52 22.57 19.20
CA SER A 9 15.01 22.34 17.82
C SER A 9 16.10 21.27 17.73
N ALA A 10 16.94 21.17 18.77
CA ALA A 10 18.02 20.17 18.85
C ALA A 10 17.51 18.72 18.95
N ASP A 11 16.27 18.51 19.41
CA ASP A 11 15.70 17.18 19.62
C ASP A 11 14.79 16.74 18.46
N LEU A 12 14.63 17.56 17.41
CA LEU A 12 13.67 17.30 16.33
C LEU A 12 13.99 16.02 15.53
N GLU A 13 15.26 15.76 15.25
CA GLU A 13 15.69 14.54 14.56
C GLU A 13 15.37 13.29 15.41
N THR A 14 15.77 13.32 16.68
CA THR A 14 15.47 12.28 17.67
C THR A 14 13.97 12.04 17.78
N LEU A 15 13.17 13.10 17.82
CA LEU A 15 11.72 13.02 17.84
C LEU A 15 11.17 12.29 16.61
N GLN A 16 11.63 12.63 15.40
CA GLN A 16 11.14 11.97 14.19
C GLN A 16 11.50 10.49 14.17
N ARG A 17 12.74 10.15 14.54
CA ARG A 17 13.16 8.74 14.68
C ARG A 17 12.29 8.00 15.69
N ASN A 18 12.06 8.58 16.86
CA ASN A 18 11.26 7.96 17.92
C ASN A 18 9.78 7.80 17.53
N ILE A 19 9.21 8.76 16.78
CA ILE A 19 7.85 8.64 16.26
C ILE A 19 7.71 7.40 15.38
N VAL A 20 8.67 7.17 14.46
CA VAL A 20 8.69 5.97 13.61
C VAL A 20 8.74 4.70 14.47
N LEU A 21 9.72 4.62 15.38
CA LEU A 21 9.95 3.40 16.16
C LEU A 21 8.81 3.09 17.14
N SER A 22 8.22 4.11 17.76
CA SER A 22 7.11 3.95 18.71
C SER A 22 5.79 3.53 18.04
N HIS A 23 5.61 3.85 16.75
CA HIS A 23 4.39 3.53 16.01
C HIS A 23 4.52 2.26 15.16
N ALA A 24 5.74 1.70 15.00
CA ALA A 24 5.98 0.41 14.36
C ALA A 24 5.49 -0.78 15.22
N ALA A 25 4.22 -0.74 15.62
CA ALA A 25 3.56 -1.67 16.54
C ALA A 25 2.67 -2.70 15.81
N GLY A 26 2.77 -2.78 14.48
CA GLY A 26 2.08 -3.82 13.70
C GLY A 26 2.57 -5.22 14.04
N ILE A 27 1.69 -6.22 13.93
CA ILE A 27 1.93 -7.63 14.28
C ILE A 27 1.38 -8.59 13.21
N GLY A 28 1.67 -9.88 13.40
CA GLY A 28 1.18 -10.95 12.52
C GLY A 28 2.07 -11.18 11.31
N GLU A 29 1.55 -11.96 10.37
CA GLU A 29 2.28 -12.27 9.13
C GLU A 29 2.53 -11.02 8.28
N PRO A 30 3.65 -10.97 7.54
CA PRO A 30 3.91 -9.89 6.61
C PRO A 30 2.79 -9.76 5.56
N MET A 31 2.47 -8.52 5.20
CA MET A 31 1.63 -8.24 4.05
C MET A 31 2.31 -8.78 2.77
N PRO A 32 1.52 -9.18 1.74
CA PRO A 32 2.10 -9.66 0.49
C PRO A 32 3.03 -8.61 -0.14
N VAL A 33 4.17 -9.06 -0.67
CA VAL A 33 5.22 -8.17 -1.22
C VAL A 33 4.67 -7.24 -2.29
N ALA A 34 3.83 -7.74 -3.20
CA ALA A 34 3.21 -6.93 -4.26
C ALA A 34 2.31 -5.81 -3.70
N VAL A 35 1.55 -6.08 -2.63
CA VAL A 35 0.69 -5.09 -1.97
C VAL A 35 1.54 -4.07 -1.21
N CYS A 36 2.64 -4.50 -0.57
CA CYS A 36 3.57 -3.58 0.08
C CYS A 36 4.24 -2.64 -0.93
N ARG A 37 4.64 -3.19 -2.08
CA ARG A 37 5.20 -2.42 -3.20
C ARG A 37 4.19 -1.39 -3.73
N LEU A 38 2.91 -1.76 -3.86
CA LEU A 38 1.84 -0.82 -4.21
C LEU A 38 1.67 0.28 -3.15
N MET A 39 1.68 -0.07 -1.86
CA MET A 39 1.63 0.90 -0.75
C MET A 39 2.78 1.92 -0.85
N MET A 40 4.01 1.46 -1.10
CA MET A 40 5.18 2.33 -1.30
C MET A 40 5.00 3.26 -2.51
N ALA A 41 4.51 2.75 -3.64
CA ALA A 41 4.27 3.55 -4.85
C ALA A 41 3.20 4.63 -4.62
N LEU A 42 2.10 4.28 -3.94
CA LEU A 42 1.06 5.26 -3.54
C LEU A 42 1.63 6.31 -2.59
N LYS A 43 2.56 5.93 -1.72
CA LYS A 43 3.21 6.87 -0.80
C LYS A 43 4.09 7.84 -1.55
N LEU A 44 4.92 7.32 -2.45
CA LEU A 44 5.76 8.12 -3.34
C LEU A 44 4.93 9.13 -4.13
N ALA A 45 3.84 8.68 -4.77
CA ALA A 45 2.93 9.54 -5.53
C ALA A 45 2.29 10.63 -4.66
N SER A 46 1.90 10.31 -3.42
CA SER A 46 1.34 11.28 -2.48
C SER A 46 2.36 12.33 -2.04
N LEU A 47 3.61 11.94 -1.77
CA LEU A 47 4.68 12.86 -1.38
C LEU A 47 5.10 13.76 -2.55
N ALA A 48 5.11 13.23 -3.77
CA ALA A 48 5.49 13.94 -4.99
C ALA A 48 4.57 15.11 -5.33
N GLN A 49 3.37 15.20 -4.73
CA GLN A 49 2.50 16.38 -4.89
C GLN A 49 3.06 17.65 -4.21
N GLY A 50 4.11 17.54 -3.39
CA GLY A 50 4.81 18.70 -2.82
C GLY A 50 4.11 19.36 -1.62
N ALA A 51 3.00 18.79 -1.12
CA ALA A 51 2.24 19.34 0.01
C ALA A 51 2.66 18.78 1.39
N SER A 52 3.53 17.76 1.43
CA SER A 52 3.91 17.09 2.69
C SER A 52 5.10 17.74 3.40
N GLY A 53 5.97 18.44 2.68
CA GLY A 53 7.17 19.09 3.23
C GLY A 53 8.31 18.13 3.56
N VAL A 54 8.42 17.01 2.84
CA VAL A 54 9.59 16.11 2.89
C VAL A 54 10.71 16.62 1.99
N ARG A 55 11.95 16.26 2.30
CA ARG A 55 13.11 16.61 1.46
C ARG A 55 13.17 15.71 0.21
N PRO A 56 13.75 16.19 -0.90
CA PRO A 56 13.94 15.40 -2.12
C PRO A 56 14.63 14.05 -1.87
N GLN A 57 15.63 14.00 -1.00
CA GLN A 57 16.38 12.77 -0.68
C GLN A 57 15.48 11.66 -0.10
N THR A 58 14.42 12.03 0.64
CA THR A 58 13.45 11.07 1.19
C THR A 58 12.60 10.45 0.07
N ILE A 59 12.25 11.24 -0.95
CA ILE A 59 11.52 10.80 -2.14
C ILE A 59 12.43 9.91 -3.01
N GLU A 60 13.66 10.37 -3.27
CA GLU A 60 14.68 9.63 -4.04
C GLU A 60 14.99 8.26 -3.42
N LEU A 61 15.11 8.17 -2.09
CA LEU A 61 15.31 6.88 -1.43
C LEU A 61 14.12 5.94 -1.64
N LEU A 62 12.87 6.43 -1.50
CA LEU A 62 11.68 5.61 -1.67
C LEU A 62 11.55 5.13 -3.13
N GLU A 63 11.87 5.99 -4.09
CA GLU A 63 11.97 5.64 -5.51
C GLU A 63 13.06 4.58 -5.76
N ALA A 64 14.25 4.78 -5.21
CA ALA A 64 15.36 3.83 -5.37
C ALA A 64 15.06 2.47 -4.74
N MET A 65 14.39 2.43 -3.58
CA MET A 65 13.91 1.18 -2.99
C MET A 65 12.92 0.45 -3.92
N LEU A 66 11.97 1.15 -4.53
CA LEU A 66 11.02 0.59 -5.50
C LEU A 66 11.70 0.09 -6.78
N ALA A 67 12.73 0.80 -7.25
CA ALA A 67 13.49 0.43 -8.44
C ALA A 67 14.37 -0.81 -8.23
N ASN A 68 14.82 -1.05 -7.00
CA ASN A 68 15.67 -2.19 -6.62
C ASN A 68 14.88 -3.35 -5.98
N ASP A 69 13.55 -3.27 -5.94
CA ASP A 69 12.67 -4.21 -5.22
C ASP A 69 13.11 -4.48 -3.77
N VAL A 70 13.58 -3.43 -3.08
CA VAL A 70 13.87 -3.44 -1.65
C VAL A 70 12.59 -3.09 -0.90
N ILE A 71 11.81 -4.10 -0.55
CA ILE A 71 10.43 -3.97 -0.05
C ILE A 71 10.40 -4.24 1.46
N PRO A 72 9.97 -3.30 2.31
CA PRO A 72 9.92 -3.50 3.76
C PRO A 72 9.07 -4.70 4.18
N VAL A 73 9.49 -5.41 5.22
CA VAL A 73 8.64 -6.40 5.89
C VAL A 73 7.66 -5.65 6.77
N VAL A 74 6.41 -5.54 6.31
CA VAL A 74 5.35 -4.82 7.01
C VAL A 74 4.32 -5.82 7.52
N PRO A 75 4.09 -5.96 8.83
CA PRO A 75 3.06 -6.82 9.37
C PRO A 75 1.65 -6.40 8.92
N ALA A 76 0.78 -7.38 8.64
CA ALA A 76 -0.54 -7.14 8.07
C ALA A 76 -1.59 -6.64 9.07
N GLN A 77 -1.31 -6.68 10.39
CA GLN A 77 -2.25 -6.24 11.42
C GLN A 77 -1.68 -5.07 12.22
N GLY A 78 -2.56 -4.14 12.64
CA GLY A 78 -2.20 -3.02 13.51
C GLY A 78 -2.68 -1.65 13.05
N SER A 79 -3.18 -1.52 11.81
CA SER A 79 -3.91 -0.31 11.40
C SER A 79 -5.37 -0.37 11.87
N VAL A 80 -5.90 0.78 12.29
CA VAL A 80 -7.32 0.98 12.59
C VAL A 80 -8.05 1.79 11.51
N GLY A 81 -7.35 2.24 10.47
CA GLY A 81 -7.92 3.00 9.33
C GLY A 81 -8.52 4.38 9.66
N ALA A 82 -8.62 4.79 10.93
CA ALA A 82 -9.37 5.97 11.36
C ALA A 82 -8.60 7.30 11.28
N SER A 83 -7.26 7.29 11.41
CA SER A 83 -6.41 8.50 11.42
C SER A 83 -5.13 8.32 10.60
N GLY A 84 -5.21 7.49 9.56
CA GLY A 84 -4.08 7.02 8.77
C GLY A 84 -3.55 5.66 9.23
N ASP A 85 -2.89 4.98 8.31
CA ASP A 85 -2.29 3.66 8.47
C ASP A 85 -0.92 3.75 9.16
N LEU A 86 -0.91 4.36 10.34
CA LEU A 86 0.31 4.72 11.07
C LEU A 86 1.23 3.52 11.29
N ALA A 87 0.71 2.40 11.81
CA ALA A 87 1.55 1.27 12.16
C ALA A 87 2.23 0.61 10.94
N PRO A 88 1.51 0.28 9.85
CA PRO A 88 2.13 -0.21 8.63
C PRO A 88 3.15 0.75 8.01
N LEU A 89 2.80 2.04 7.91
CA LEU A 89 3.70 3.06 7.35
C LEU A 89 4.91 3.33 8.25
N SER A 90 4.79 3.10 9.55
CA SER A 90 5.92 3.14 10.49
C SER A 90 6.92 2.01 10.23
N HIS A 91 6.44 0.79 9.96
CA HIS A 91 7.31 -0.34 9.60
C HIS A 91 8.04 -0.09 8.28
N MET A 92 7.35 0.45 7.27
CA MET A 92 8.00 0.90 6.02
C MET A 92 9.08 1.95 6.30
N THR A 93 8.74 2.97 7.09
CA THR A 93 9.67 4.06 7.42
C THR A 93 10.84 3.60 8.29
N ALA A 94 10.63 2.60 9.16
CA ALA A 94 11.69 2.01 9.97
C ALA A 94 12.81 1.46 9.08
N VAL A 95 12.47 0.79 7.97
CA VAL A 95 13.44 0.28 7.00
C VAL A 95 14.20 1.43 6.33
N MET A 96 13.51 2.51 5.96
CA MET A 96 14.15 3.71 5.36
C MET A 96 15.20 4.34 6.29
N ILE A 97 15.02 4.24 7.62
CA ILE A 97 15.99 4.72 8.62
C ILE A 97 16.97 3.62 9.09
N GLY A 98 17.05 2.51 8.36
CA GLY A 98 17.99 1.41 8.58
C GLY A 98 17.62 0.46 9.73
N VAL A 99 16.34 0.35 10.07
CA VAL A 99 15.81 -0.49 11.16
C VAL A 99 14.81 -1.52 10.62
N GLY A 100 14.85 -2.74 11.15
CA GLY A 100 13.95 -3.81 10.72
C GLY A 100 14.50 -4.58 9.52
N GLU A 101 13.60 -5.19 8.76
CA GLU A 101 13.92 -6.12 7.67
C GLU A 101 13.16 -5.76 6.41
N CYS A 102 13.70 -6.16 5.27
CA CYS A 102 13.06 -6.02 3.96
C CYS A 102 13.27 -7.28 3.12
N PHE A 103 12.32 -7.55 2.24
CA PHE A 103 12.50 -8.44 1.12
C PHE A 103 13.32 -7.76 0.03
N THR A 104 14.11 -8.55 -0.66
CA THR A 104 14.92 -8.20 -1.83
C THR A 104 14.78 -9.31 -2.86
N PRO A 105 15.25 -9.15 -4.11
CA PRO A 105 15.32 -10.24 -5.09
C PRO A 105 16.11 -11.47 -4.60
N HIS A 106 16.95 -11.31 -3.57
CA HIS A 106 17.79 -12.37 -3.01
C HIS A 106 17.23 -12.97 -1.70
N GLY A 107 16.05 -12.54 -1.25
CA GLY A 107 15.42 -13.00 0.00
C GLY A 107 15.23 -11.90 1.04
N ARG A 108 14.91 -12.29 2.27
CA ARG A 108 14.68 -11.39 3.41
C ARG A 108 15.98 -11.10 4.15
N PHE A 109 16.29 -9.82 4.35
CA PHE A 109 17.50 -9.37 5.04
C PHE A 109 17.21 -8.21 6.00
N PRO A 110 18.05 -8.00 7.02
CA PRO A 110 18.07 -6.75 7.78
C PRO A 110 18.26 -5.54 6.85
N ALA A 111 17.56 -4.44 7.11
CA ALA A 111 17.58 -3.23 6.27
C ALA A 111 19.00 -2.76 5.94
N LYS A 112 19.89 -2.73 6.95
CA LYS A 112 21.30 -2.33 6.77
C LYS A 112 22.05 -3.20 5.76
N VAL A 113 21.82 -4.51 5.77
CA VAL A 113 22.49 -5.45 4.86
C VAL A 113 21.96 -5.27 3.44
N ALA A 114 20.63 -5.16 3.30
CA ALA A 114 19.99 -4.95 2.01
C ALA A 114 20.39 -3.61 1.36
N PHE A 115 20.51 -2.55 2.17
CA PHE A 115 20.89 -1.23 1.68
C PHE A 115 22.31 -1.23 1.13
N VAL A 116 23.26 -1.79 1.87
CA VAL A 116 24.65 -1.96 1.41
C VAL A 116 24.71 -2.77 0.11
N SER A 117 23.95 -3.87 0.01
CA SER A 117 23.98 -4.73 -1.18
C SER A 117 23.35 -4.11 -2.43
N HIS A 118 22.49 -3.09 -2.27
CA HIS A 118 21.84 -2.38 -3.38
C HIS A 118 22.37 -0.94 -3.57
N GLY A 119 23.46 -0.56 -2.88
CA GLY A 119 24.04 0.79 -2.98
C GLY A 119 23.14 1.90 -2.46
N LEU A 120 22.27 1.59 -1.49
CA LEU A 120 21.35 2.53 -0.85
C LEU A 120 21.90 2.95 0.51
N GLU A 121 21.51 4.15 0.95
CA GLU A 121 21.86 4.68 2.26
C GLU A 121 20.60 5.03 3.07
N PRO A 122 20.54 4.72 4.38
CA PRO A 122 19.42 5.09 5.22
C PRO A 122 19.25 6.61 5.30
N VAL A 123 17.99 7.08 5.31
CA VAL A 123 17.70 8.49 5.49
C VAL A 123 17.73 8.87 6.97
N THR A 124 18.34 10.01 7.28
CA THR A 124 18.21 10.68 8.59
C THR A 124 17.04 11.64 8.52
N LEU A 125 15.96 11.45 9.29
CA LEU A 125 14.73 12.23 9.17
C LEU A 125 14.86 13.65 9.75
N GLY A 126 14.58 14.65 8.92
CA GLY A 126 14.47 16.05 9.34
C GLY A 126 13.09 16.39 9.91
N ALA A 127 12.90 17.63 10.38
CA ALA A 127 11.65 18.07 10.98
C ALA A 127 10.42 17.71 10.12
N LYS A 128 9.36 17.16 10.76
CA LYS A 128 8.10 16.70 10.15
C LYS A 128 8.20 15.46 9.24
N GLU A 129 9.38 15.03 8.79
CA GLU A 129 9.48 13.94 7.80
C GLU A 129 8.98 12.59 8.32
N GLY A 130 9.24 12.27 9.59
CA GLY A 130 8.71 11.05 10.21
C GLY A 130 7.18 11.04 10.18
N LEU A 131 6.55 12.11 10.66
CA LEU A 131 5.10 12.22 10.61
C LEU A 131 4.55 12.23 9.17
N ALA A 132 5.23 12.91 8.25
CA ALA A 132 4.83 12.96 6.84
C ALA A 132 4.88 11.56 6.18
N LEU A 133 5.82 10.70 6.57
CA LEU A 133 5.91 9.32 6.07
C LEU A 133 4.87 8.40 6.69
N LEU A 134 4.58 8.56 7.98
CA LEU A 134 3.63 7.74 8.72
C LEU A 134 2.16 8.08 8.41
N ASN A 135 1.85 9.34 8.13
CA ASN A 135 0.48 9.79 7.95
C ASN A 135 -0.01 9.57 6.51
N GLY A 136 -1.16 8.91 6.37
CA GLY A 136 -1.79 8.61 5.09
C GLY A 136 -2.53 7.28 5.09
N THR A 137 -3.24 6.95 4.01
CA THR A 137 -4.10 5.77 3.88
C THR A 137 -3.55 4.73 2.90
N GLN A 138 -2.24 4.78 2.62
CA GLN A 138 -1.66 3.99 1.54
C GLN A 138 -1.75 2.48 1.76
N PHE A 139 -1.72 2.01 3.01
CA PHE A 139 -1.81 0.58 3.30
C PHE A 139 -3.22 0.05 3.00
N SER A 140 -4.25 0.71 3.54
CA SER A 140 -5.65 0.37 3.30
C SER A 140 -6.04 0.54 1.83
N THR A 141 -5.54 1.61 1.18
CA THR A 141 -5.75 1.84 -0.25
C THR A 141 -5.06 0.77 -1.11
N ALA A 142 -3.85 0.34 -0.76
CA ALA A 142 -3.16 -0.74 -1.47
C ALA A 142 -3.92 -2.07 -1.38
N TYR A 143 -4.42 -2.44 -0.19
CA TYR A 143 -5.26 -3.62 -0.02
C TYR A 143 -6.58 -3.51 -0.80
N ALA A 144 -7.24 -2.35 -0.77
CA ALA A 144 -8.49 -2.14 -1.51
C ALA A 144 -8.28 -2.26 -3.02
N LEU A 145 -7.19 -1.69 -3.55
CA LEU A 145 -6.86 -1.79 -4.98
C LEU A 145 -6.48 -3.22 -5.37
N ALA A 146 -5.66 -3.91 -4.57
CA ALA A 146 -5.31 -5.30 -4.83
C ALA A 146 -6.57 -6.19 -4.86
N ALA A 147 -7.46 -6.03 -3.88
CA ALA A 147 -8.72 -6.75 -3.83
C ALA A 147 -9.67 -6.39 -4.98
N LEU A 148 -9.67 -5.12 -5.43
CA LEU A 148 -10.45 -4.69 -6.59
C LEU A 148 -9.99 -5.41 -7.86
N PHE A 149 -8.68 -5.43 -8.13
CA PHE A 149 -8.13 -6.11 -9.31
C PHE A 149 -8.40 -7.62 -9.30
N ASP A 150 -8.27 -8.26 -8.13
CA ASP A 150 -8.63 -9.67 -7.98
C ASP A 150 -10.13 -9.90 -8.19
N ALA A 151 -10.98 -8.99 -7.70
CA ALA A 151 -12.43 -9.07 -7.87
C ALA A 151 -12.87 -8.87 -9.34
N GLU A 152 -12.20 -8.01 -10.09
CA GLU A 152 -12.44 -7.84 -11.53
C GLU A 152 -12.16 -9.14 -12.29
N VAL A 153 -11.01 -9.78 -12.03
CA VAL A 153 -10.67 -11.08 -12.64
C VAL A 153 -11.67 -12.16 -12.23
N LEU A 154 -12.04 -12.21 -10.96
CA LEU A 154 -13.03 -13.17 -10.45
C LEU A 154 -14.40 -12.98 -11.10
N TYR A 155 -14.83 -11.73 -11.24
CA TYR A 155 -16.11 -11.40 -11.85
C TYR A 155 -16.15 -11.82 -13.33
N GLN A 156 -15.11 -11.50 -14.11
CA GLN A 156 -15.01 -11.96 -15.51
C GLN A 156 -15.02 -13.48 -15.62
N SER A 157 -14.29 -14.17 -14.74
CA SER A 157 -14.29 -15.63 -14.68
C SER A 157 -15.67 -16.20 -14.34
N ALA A 158 -16.41 -15.53 -13.45
CA ALA A 158 -17.77 -15.93 -13.07
C ALA A 158 -18.78 -15.75 -14.21
N LEU A 159 -18.64 -14.70 -15.03
CA LEU A 159 -19.48 -14.50 -16.23
C LEU A 159 -19.32 -15.65 -17.21
N VAL A 160 -18.08 -15.99 -17.57
CA VAL A 160 -17.78 -17.10 -18.49
C VAL A 160 -18.27 -18.44 -17.92
N ALA A 161 -18.00 -18.71 -16.64
CA ALA A 161 -18.48 -19.93 -15.99
C ALA A 161 -20.01 -20.00 -15.93
N GLY A 162 -20.68 -18.87 -15.73
CA GLY A 162 -22.13 -18.74 -15.75
C GLY A 162 -22.74 -19.01 -17.12
N ALA A 163 -22.12 -18.50 -18.20
CA ALA A 163 -22.53 -18.76 -19.57
C ALA A 163 -22.42 -20.26 -19.91
N LEU A 164 -21.26 -20.88 -19.60
CA LEU A 164 -21.04 -22.31 -19.81
C LEU A 164 -22.02 -23.18 -18.99
N SER A 165 -22.32 -22.77 -17.76
CA SER A 165 -23.28 -23.47 -16.91
C SER A 165 -24.70 -23.40 -17.46
N THR A 166 -25.09 -22.25 -18.01
CA THR A 166 -26.38 -22.05 -18.68
C THR A 166 -26.51 -22.97 -19.89
N ASP A 167 -25.49 -23.04 -20.73
CA ASP A 167 -25.46 -23.93 -21.90
C ASP A 167 -25.53 -25.41 -21.50
N ALA A 168 -24.71 -25.83 -20.52
CA ALA A 168 -24.71 -27.20 -20.01
C ALA A 168 -26.08 -27.62 -19.42
N ALA A 169 -26.79 -26.68 -18.79
CA ALA A 169 -28.14 -26.89 -18.27
C ALA A 169 -29.23 -26.82 -19.35
N LYS A 170 -28.89 -26.52 -20.61
CA LYS A 170 -29.84 -26.21 -21.69
C LYS A 170 -30.81 -25.09 -21.31
N GLY A 171 -30.30 -24.10 -20.58
CA GLY A 171 -31.04 -22.90 -20.23
C GLY A 171 -31.33 -22.03 -21.45
N SER A 172 -32.39 -21.24 -21.40
CA SER A 172 -32.70 -20.27 -22.45
C SER A 172 -31.84 -19.01 -22.27
N ASP A 173 -31.31 -18.51 -23.38
CA ASP A 173 -30.58 -17.25 -23.49
C ASP A 173 -31.50 -16.02 -23.66
N ALA A 174 -32.80 -16.22 -23.89
CA ALA A 174 -33.78 -15.15 -24.06
C ALA A 174 -33.80 -14.09 -22.93
N PRO A 175 -33.56 -14.42 -21.64
CA PRO A 175 -33.45 -13.43 -20.59
C PRO A 175 -32.32 -12.42 -20.76
N PHE A 176 -31.28 -12.73 -21.55
CA PHE A 176 -30.13 -11.85 -21.82
C PHE A 176 -30.35 -10.92 -23.02
N ASP A 177 -31.53 -10.92 -23.65
CA ASP A 177 -31.84 -10.03 -24.78
C ASP A 177 -31.58 -8.56 -24.41
N PRO A 178 -30.71 -7.83 -25.15
CA PRO A 178 -30.32 -6.48 -24.81
C PRO A 178 -31.50 -5.51 -24.59
N ARG A 179 -32.63 -5.72 -25.28
CA ARG A 179 -33.83 -4.87 -25.16
C ARG A 179 -34.43 -4.93 -23.75
N ILE A 180 -34.35 -6.09 -23.09
CA ILE A 180 -34.83 -6.27 -21.71
C ILE A 180 -34.00 -5.43 -20.74
N HIS A 181 -32.67 -5.45 -20.90
CA HIS A 181 -31.74 -4.77 -20.02
C HIS A 181 -31.72 -3.26 -20.25
N LEU A 182 -31.80 -2.81 -21.51
CA LEU A 182 -31.90 -1.39 -21.88
C LEU A 182 -33.15 -0.71 -21.29
N LEU A 183 -34.27 -1.43 -21.14
CA LEU A 183 -35.47 -0.91 -20.49
C LEU A 183 -35.26 -0.64 -18.99
N ARG A 184 -34.42 -1.43 -18.31
CA ARG A 184 -34.11 -1.27 -16.87
C ARG A 184 -33.05 -0.21 -16.57
N LYS A 185 -32.18 0.11 -17.54
CA LYS A 185 -31.21 1.23 -17.49
C LYS A 185 -30.18 1.15 -16.36
N HIS A 186 -29.88 -0.05 -15.87
CA HIS A 186 -28.80 -0.26 -14.91
C HIS A 186 -27.50 -0.63 -15.66
N PRO A 187 -26.45 0.22 -15.64
CA PRO A 187 -25.25 -0.01 -16.45
C PRO A 187 -24.61 -1.39 -16.21
N GLY A 188 -24.36 -1.75 -14.94
CA GLY A 188 -23.77 -3.04 -14.62
C GLY A 188 -24.63 -4.24 -15.02
N GLN A 189 -25.97 -4.12 -14.98
CA GLN A 189 -26.87 -5.19 -15.44
C GLN A 189 -26.87 -5.34 -16.97
N ILE A 190 -26.67 -4.24 -17.70
CA ILE A 190 -26.58 -4.25 -19.16
C ILE A 190 -25.26 -4.91 -19.57
N GLU A 191 -24.14 -4.45 -18.99
CA GLU A 191 -22.80 -4.99 -19.24
C GLU A 191 -22.72 -6.48 -18.90
N THR A 192 -23.24 -6.91 -17.75
CA THR A 192 -23.29 -8.33 -17.32
C THR A 192 -23.97 -9.22 -18.36
N ALA A 193 -25.02 -8.73 -19.01
CA ALA A 193 -25.84 -9.55 -19.91
C ALA A 193 -25.31 -9.57 -21.34
N GLU A 194 -24.45 -8.61 -21.70
CA GLU A 194 -23.76 -8.56 -22.99
C GLU A 194 -22.52 -9.46 -23.03
N ALA A 195 -21.86 -9.64 -21.88
CA ALA A 195 -20.66 -10.46 -21.71
C ALA A 195 -20.91 -11.97 -21.86
#